data_AF-A0A958D2D7-F1
#
_entry.id   AF-A0A958D2D7-F1
#
_cell.length_a   1.000
_cell.length_b   1.000
_cell.length_c   1.000
_cell.angle_alpha   90.00
_cell.angle_beta   90.00
_cell.angle_gamma   90.00
#
_symmetry.space_group_name_H-M   'P 1'
#
loop_
_entity.id
_entity.type
_entity.pdbx_description
1 polymer ?
#
loop_
_entity_poly.entity_id
_entity_poly.type
_entity_poly.pdbx_seq_one_letter_code
_entity_poly.pdbx_strand_id
1 'polypeptide(L)' 'MHIIDLRSDTVTKPTPAMRQAMYDAEVGDDVLGDDPTVQRLE' A
#
# COMPACT_ATOMS: atom_id res chain seq x y z
N MET A 1 2.87 -13.05 20.39
CA MET A 1 1.66 -13.91 20.39
C MET A 1 1.07 -13.89 18.98
N HIS A 2 1.00 -15.04 18.32
CA HIS A 2 0.31 -15.13 17.03
C HIS A 2 -1.18 -15.27 17.29
N ILE A 3 -1.95 -14.28 16.86
CA ILE A 3 -3.41 -14.28 16.95
C ILE A 3 -3.93 -14.85 15.63
N ILE A 4 -4.76 -15.90 15.71
CA ILE A 4 -5.49 -16.42 14.57
C ILE A 4 -6.80 -15.64 14.49
N ASP A 5 -6.87 -14.70 13.55
CA ASP A 5 -8.02 -13.82 13.35
C ASP A 5 -8.80 -14.24 12.10
N LEU A 6 -9.98 -14.84 12.29
CA LEU A 6 -10.84 -15.37 11.23
C LEU A 6 -12.07 -14.51 10.95
N ARG A 7 -12.12 -13.28 11.49
CA ARG A 7 -13.29 -12.41 11.37
C ARG A 7 -13.53 -11.94 9.93
N SER A 8 -12.46 -11.67 9.18
CA SER A 8 -12.49 -11.14 7.82
C SER A 8 -11.09 -11.20 7.21
N ASP A 9 -10.98 -11.18 5.88
CA ASP A 9 -9.70 -11.01 5.17
C ASP A 9 -9.16 -9.57 5.23
N THR A 10 -10.03 -8.59 5.49
CA THR A 10 -9.67 -7.18 5.69
C THR A 10 -8.79 -6.93 6.92
N VAL A 11 -8.59 -7.93 7.78
CA VAL A 11 -7.64 -7.85 8.93
C VAL A 11 -6.18 -8.04 8.52
N THR A 12 -5.93 -8.38 7.24
CA THR A 12 -4.58 -8.52 6.71
C THR A 12 -3.78 -7.23 6.90
N LYS A 13 -2.47 -7.39 7.14
CA LYS A 13 -1.54 -6.28 7.30
C LYS A 13 -0.53 -6.30 6.16
N PRO A 14 -0.01 -5.15 5.72
CA PRO A 14 1.05 -5.11 4.72
C PRO A 14 2.23 -5.99 5.12
N THR A 15 2.79 -6.72 4.17
CA THR A 15 4.05 -7.45 4.38
C THR A 15 5.23 -6.46 4.51
N PRO A 16 6.40 -6.88 5.01
CA PRO A 16 7.58 -6.02 5.00
C PRO A 16 7.95 -5.52 3.60
N ALA A 17 7.85 -6.37 2.57
CA ALA A 17 8.11 -5.98 1.19
C ALA A 17 7.11 -4.94 0.68
N MET A 18 5.83 -5.09 1.00
CA MET A 18 4.81 -4.09 0.65
C MET A 18 5.09 -2.75 1.35
N ARG A 19 5.47 -2.76 2.63
CA ARG A 19 5.86 -1.53 3.34
C ARG A 19 7.09 -0.86 2.72
N GLN A 20 8.08 -1.63 2.30
CA GLN A 20 9.27 -1.09 1.65
C GLN A 20 8.91 -0.45 0.30
N ALA A 21 8.11 -1.14 -0.52
CA ALA A 21 7.63 -0.61 -1.79
C ALA A 21 6.82 0.69 -1.62
N MET A 22 5.97 0.76 -0.59
CA MET A 22 5.24 2.00 -0.27
C MET A 22 6.16 3.13 0.20
N TYR A 23 7.22 2.80 0.95
CA TYR A 23 8.18 3.80 1.45
C TYR A 23 9.06 4.36 0.32
N ASP A 24 9.46 3.51 -0.62
CA ASP A 24 10.32 3.88 -1.75
C ASP A 24 9.55 4.47 -2.95
N ALA A 25 8.22 4.47 -2.91
CA ALA A 25 7.39 4.96 -4.01
C ALA A 25 7.57 6.47 -4.23
N GLU A 26 7.74 6.89 -5.48
CA GLU A 26 7.69 8.30 -5.86
C GLU A 26 6.24 8.79 -5.79
N VAL A 27 6.01 9.90 -5.11
CA VAL A 27 4.68 10.48 -4.90
C VAL A 27 4.60 11.89 -5.47
N GLY A 28 3.38 12.32 -5.79
CA GLY A 28 3.08 13.63 -6.34
C GLY A 28 1.68 14.11 -5.95
N ASP A 29 1.18 15.12 -6.64
CA ASP A 29 -0.20 15.59 -6.49
C ASP A 29 -1.10 14.87 -7.51
N ASP A 30 -2.00 14.03 -7.02
CA ASP A 30 -2.90 13.23 -7.85
C ASP A 30 -3.96 14.09 -8.57
N VAL A 31 -4.42 15.19 -7.95
CA VAL A 31 -5.42 16.08 -8.56
C VAL A 31 -4.85 16.80 -9.78
N LEU A 32 -3.55 17.09 -9.74
CA LEU A 32 -2.81 17.70 -10.85
C LEU A 32 -2.26 16.68 -11.85
N GLY A 33 -2.33 15.37 -11.54
CA GLY A 33 -1.81 14.30 -12.38
C GLY A 33 -0.29 14.15 -12.33
N ASP A 34 0.34 14.54 -11.22
CA ASP A 34 1.80 14.51 -11.04
C ASP A 34 2.28 13.32 -10.20
N ASP A 35 1.38 12.47 -9.67
CA ASP A 35 1.77 11.27 -8.93
C ASP A 35 2.06 10.09 -9.88
N PRO A 36 3.34 9.68 -10.04
CA PRO A 36 3.71 8.63 -10.99
C PRO A 36 3.32 7.24 -10.48
N THR A 37 3.19 7.05 -9.16
CA THR A 37 2.83 5.76 -8.58
C THR A 37 1.34 5.49 -8.76
N VAL A 38 0.50 6.50 -8.58
CA VAL A 38 -0.94 6.40 -8.86
C VAL A 38 -1.19 6.16 -10.35
N GLN A 39 -0.55 6.92 -11.24
CA GLN A 39 -0.72 6.74 -12.69
C GLN A 39 -0.36 5.34 -13.20
N ARG A 40 0.61 4.68 -12.56
CA ARG A 40 1.00 3.30 -12.92
C ARG A 40 0.01 2.25 -12.42
N LEU A 41 -0.82 2.59 -11.43
CA LEU A 41 -1.79 1.69 -10.83
C LEU A 41 -3.12 1.67 -11.59
N GLU A 42 -3.52 2.78 -12.20
CA GLU A 42 -4.74 2.93 -13.00
C GLU A 42 -4.70 2.18 -14.34
#